data_AF-A0A9E5CT77-F1
#
_entry.id   AF-A0A9E5CT77-F1
#
_cell.length_a   1.000
_cell.length_b   1.000
_cell.length_c   1.000
_cell.angle_alpha   90.00
_cell.angle_beta   90.00
_cell.angle_gamma   90.00
#
_symmetry.space_group_name_H-M   'P 1'
#
loop_
_entity.id
_entity.type
_entity.pdbx_description
1 polymer ?
#
loop_
_entity_poly.entity_id
_entity_poly.type
_entity_poly.pdbx_seq_one_letter_code
_entity_poly.pdbx_strand_id
1 'polypeptide(L)'
;MNSIFLTSFWDVVVWIVIVWFWAMVIWMFITVFADIFRRRDLSGIAKAFWIFLIFILPLIGILIYFIARPADATAEQDAEIMAAQRRAMGYSATAEIEKGQQLLAAGTITQAEFDSIKARALQ
;
A
#
# COMPACT_ATOMS: atom_id res chain seq x y z
N MET A 1 -43.99 -19.78 16.95
CA MET A 1 -42.90 -18.81 17.21
C MET A 1 -41.61 -19.60 17.07
N ASN A 2 -41.08 -19.67 15.84
CA ASN A 2 -40.14 -20.72 15.47
C ASN A 2 -38.69 -20.24 15.68
N SER A 3 -37.99 -20.90 16.60
CA SER A 3 -36.54 -21.15 16.66
C SER A 3 -35.53 -20.04 16.36
N ILE A 4 -35.90 -18.76 16.34
CA ILE A 4 -34.96 -17.63 16.24
C ILE A 4 -33.98 -17.57 17.44
N PHE A 5 -34.24 -18.32 18.52
CA PHE A 5 -33.50 -18.21 19.78
C PHE A 5 -32.63 -19.43 20.16
N LEU A 6 -32.45 -20.41 19.28
CA LEU A 6 -31.49 -21.51 19.49
C LEU A 6 -30.44 -21.50 18.37
N THR A 7 -29.74 -20.38 18.16
CA THR A 7 -28.62 -20.34 17.21
C THR A 7 -27.55 -21.32 17.69
N SER A 8 -27.39 -22.41 16.94
CA SER A 8 -26.30 -23.35 17.19
C SER A 8 -24.97 -22.62 17.00
N PHE A 9 -23.90 -23.07 17.64
CA PHE A 9 -22.55 -22.50 17.45
C PHE A 9 -22.22 -22.29 15.95
N TRP A 10 -22.64 -23.25 15.11
CA TRP A 10 -22.49 -23.19 13.66
C TRP A 10 -23.29 -22.07 12.97
N ASP A 11 -24.48 -21.72 13.46
CA ASP A 11 -25.26 -20.61 12.91
C ASP A 11 -24.55 -19.28 13.13
N VAL A 12 -23.96 -19.10 14.32
CA VAL A 12 -23.16 -17.90 14.66
C VAL A 12 -21.92 -17.82 13.76
N VAL A 13 -21.22 -18.94 13.57
CA VAL A 13 -20.05 -19.01 12.67
C VAL A 13 -20.43 -18.65 11.23
N VAL A 14 -21.51 -19.24 10.70
CA VAL A 14 -22.00 -18.94 9.35
C VAL A 14 -22.38 -17.46 9.22
N TRP A 15 -23.04 -16.89 10.23
CA TRP A 15 -23.42 -15.48 10.22
C TRP A 15 -22.19 -14.55 10.22
N ILE A 16 -21.17 -14.86 11.02
CA ILE A 16 -19.89 -14.13 11.02
C ILE A 16 -19.21 -14.21 9.65
N VAL A 17 -19.15 -15.40 9.04
CA VAL A 17 -18.55 -15.58 7.71
C VAL A 17 -19.30 -14.76 6.66
N ILE A 18 -20.64 -14.75 6.67
CA ILE A 18 -21.45 -13.98 5.73
C ILE A 18 -21.21 -12.47 5.90
N VAL A 19 -21.24 -11.97 7.14
CA VAL A 19 -20.98 -10.54 7.40
C VAL A 19 -19.57 -10.16 6.98
N TRP A 20 -18.58 -10.99 7.31
CA TRP A 20 -17.19 -10.73 6.96
C TRP A 20 -16.97 -10.76 5.44
N PHE A 21 -17.63 -11.68 4.74
CA PHE A 21 -17.64 -11.71 3.28
C PHE A 21 -18.22 -10.42 2.68
N TRP A 22 -19.38 -9.97 3.15
CA TRP A 22 -19.97 -8.71 2.70
C TRP A 22 -19.11 -7.49 3.05
N ALA A 23 -18.49 -7.47 4.23
CA ALA A 23 -17.56 -6.42 4.64
C ALA A 23 -16.36 -6.36 3.69
N MET A 24 -15.78 -7.51 3.31
CA MET A 24 -14.70 -7.57 2.32
C MET A 24 -15.14 -7.07 0.95
N VAL A 25 -16.34 -7.45 0.49
CA VAL A 25 -16.89 -6.97 -0.79
C VAL A 25 -17.06 -5.46 -0.77
N ILE A 26 -17.68 -4.90 0.26
CA ILE A 26 -17.87 -3.45 0.41
C ILE A 26 -16.52 -2.74 0.46
N TRP A 27 -15.58 -3.27 1.25
CA TRP A 27 -14.22 -2.73 1.34
C TRP A 27 -13.53 -2.72 -0.02
N MET A 28 -13.66 -3.80 -0.79
CA MET A 28 -13.12 -3.89 -2.16
C MET A 28 -13.73 -2.84 -3.09
N PHE A 29 -15.05 -2.59 -3.01
CA PHE A 29 -15.68 -1.50 -3.77
C PHE A 29 -15.11 -0.13 -3.39
N ILE A 30 -14.94 0.13 -2.09
CA ILE A 30 -14.37 1.40 -1.61
C ILE A 30 -12.95 1.59 -2.14
N THR A 31 -12.09 0.57 -2.06
CA THR A 31 -10.70 0.67 -2.50
C THR A 31 -10.59 0.87 -4.01
N VAL A 32 -11.38 0.13 -4.80
CA VAL A 32 -11.41 0.26 -6.26
C VAL A 32 -11.94 1.64 -6.67
N PHE A 33 -13.00 2.14 -6.01
CA PHE A 33 -13.51 3.49 -6.28
C PHE A 33 -12.48 4.56 -5.90
N ALA A 34 -11.85 4.45 -4.73
CA ALA A 34 -10.80 5.37 -4.31
C ALA A 34 -9.62 5.39 -5.32
N ASP A 35 -9.24 4.24 -5.86
CA ASP A 35 -8.21 4.12 -6.90
C ASP A 35 -8.62 4.86 -8.19
N ILE A 36 -9.84 4.63 -8.67
CA ILE A 36 -10.39 5.34 -9.85
C ILE A 36 -10.44 6.86 -9.63
N PHE A 37 -10.79 7.32 -8.41
CA PHE A 37 -10.83 8.75 -8.11
C PHE A 37 -9.43 9.37 -8.02
N ARG A 38 -8.45 8.65 -7.46
CA ARG A 38 -7.05 9.10 -7.34
C ARG A 38 -6.35 9.25 -8.70
N ARG A 39 -6.80 8.50 -9.71
CA ARG A 39 -6.32 8.62 -11.09
C ARG A 39 -6.68 9.98 -11.69
N ARG A 40 -5.67 10.81 -11.91
CA ARG A 40 -5.80 12.16 -12.51
C ARG A 40 -5.77 12.12 -14.04
N ASP A 41 -5.35 10.99 -14.61
CA ASP A 41 -5.29 10.70 -16.05
C ASP A 41 -6.65 10.35 -16.66
N LEU A 42 -7.65 9.99 -15.83
CA LEU A 42 -9.00 9.65 -16.29
C LEU A 42 -9.95 10.86 -16.27
N SER A 43 -10.66 11.08 -17.37
CA SER A 43 -11.77 12.04 -17.43
C SER A 43 -12.94 11.59 -16.53
N GLY A 44 -13.76 12.54 -16.06
CA GLY A 44 -14.91 12.23 -15.19
C GLY A 44 -15.88 11.21 -15.80
N ILE A 45 -16.07 11.25 -17.12
CA ILE A 45 -16.91 10.29 -17.86
C ILE A 45 -16.29 8.88 -17.85
N ALA A 46 -14.97 8.77 -18.04
CA ALA A 46 -14.27 7.50 -17.96
C ALA A 46 -14.39 6.88 -16.56
N LYS A 47 -14.29 7.70 -15.50
CA LYS A 47 -14.50 7.24 -14.12
C LYS A 47 -15.91 6.67 -13.91
N ALA A 48 -16.94 7.38 -14.39
CA ALA A 48 -18.33 6.91 -14.28
C ALA A 48 -18.57 5.59 -15.02
N PHE A 49 -18.00 5.42 -16.22
CA PHE A 49 -18.08 4.17 -16.98
C PHE A 49 -17.45 2.99 -16.22
N TRP A 50 -16.26 3.19 -15.64
CA TRP A 50 -15.58 2.15 -14.86
C TRP A 50 -16.37 1.72 -13.63
N ILE A 51 -16.94 2.69 -12.90
CA ILE A 51 -17.78 2.42 -11.73
C ILE A 51 -19.01 1.60 -12.15
N PHE A 52 -19.68 1.97 -13.24
CA PHE A 52 -20.85 1.26 -13.75
C PHE A 52 -20.50 -0.19 -14.19
N LEU A 53 -19.40 -0.36 -14.92
CA LEU A 53 -18.95 -1.67 -15.39
C LEU A 53 -18.65 -2.64 -14.23
N ILE A 54 -17.96 -2.16 -13.19
CA ILE A 54 -17.59 -2.97 -12.01
C ILE A 54 -18.82 -3.30 -11.16
N PHE A 55 -19.84 -2.41 -11.15
CA PHE A 55 -21.08 -2.66 -10.42
C PHE A 55 -21.98 -3.71 -11.09
N ILE A 56 -22.13 -3.66 -12.42
CA ILE A 56 -22.98 -4.59 -13.17
C ILE A 56 -22.28 -5.95 -13.38
N LEU A 57 -20.97 -5.95 -13.60
CA LEU A 57 -20.19 -7.14 -13.89
C LEU A 57 -18.93 -7.18 -13.01
N PRO A 58 -19.03 -7.51 -11.70
CA PRO A 58 -17.88 -7.44 -10.79
C PRO A 58 -16.67 -8.26 -11.26
N LEU A 59 -16.87 -9.49 -11.75
CA LEU A 59 -15.76 -10.31 -12.25
C LEU A 59 -15.14 -9.75 -13.54
N ILE A 60 -15.98 -9.42 -14.54
CA ILE A 60 -15.50 -8.99 -15.86
C ILE A 60 -14.97 -7.55 -15.81
N GLY A 61 -15.62 -6.66 -15.09
CA GLY A 61 -15.21 -5.27 -14.90
C GLY A 61 -13.86 -5.16 -14.20
N ILE A 62 -13.60 -5.99 -13.19
CA ILE A 62 -12.28 -6.06 -12.53
C ILE A 62 -11.21 -6.57 -13.51
N LEU A 63 -11.50 -7.64 -14.28
CA LEU A 63 -10.56 -8.18 -15.27
C LEU A 63 -10.17 -7.13 -16.33
N ILE A 64 -11.16 -6.43 -16.89
CA ILE A 64 -10.92 -5.37 -17.88
C ILE A 64 -10.15 -4.21 -17.23
N TYR A 65 -10.45 -3.87 -15.99
CA TYR A 65 -9.73 -2.82 -15.27
C TYR A 65 -8.24 -3.14 -15.11
N PHE A 66 -7.90 -4.38 -14.74
CA PHE A 66 -6.52 -4.81 -14.62
C PHE A 66 -5.76 -4.77 -15.95
N ILE A 67 -6.42 -5.10 -17.07
CA ILE A 67 -5.80 -5.04 -18.40
C ILE A 67 -5.64 -3.59 -18.88
N ALA A 68 -6.62 -2.74 -18.59
CA ALA A 68 -6.61 -1.33 -18.99
C ALA A 68 -5.79 -0.44 -18.05
N ARG A 69 -5.30 -0.97 -16.93
CA ARG A 69 -4.44 -0.25 -15.98
C ARG A 69 -3.00 -0.25 -16.53
N PRO A 70 -2.46 0.90 -16.96
CA PRO A 70 -1.05 1.00 -17.30
C PRO A 70 -0.20 0.70 -16.06
N ALA A 71 0.90 -0.05 -16.24
CA ALA A 71 1.74 -0.59 -15.16
C ALA A 71 2.52 0.48 -14.37
N ASP A 72 2.45 1.75 -14.79
CA ASP A 72 3.47 2.73 -14.44
C ASP A 72 3.12 3.60 -13.22
N ALA A 73 1.88 3.56 -12.73
CA ALA A 73 1.45 4.44 -11.62
C ALA A 73 1.96 4.01 -10.23
N THR A 74 2.43 2.77 -10.06
CA THR A 74 2.92 2.26 -8.77
C THR A 74 4.41 2.51 -8.57
N ALA A 75 5.23 2.45 -9.61
CA ALA A 75 6.68 2.58 -9.46
C ALA A 75 7.11 3.95 -8.90
N GLU A 76 6.47 5.03 -9.37
CA GLU A 76 6.75 6.39 -8.87
C GLU A 76 6.21 6.63 -7.45
N GLN A 77 4.99 6.16 -7.16
CA GLN A 77 4.40 6.30 -5.82
C GLN A 77 5.11 5.45 -4.78
N ASP A 78 5.52 4.23 -5.14
CA ASP A 78 6.30 3.35 -4.27
C ASP A 78 7.69 3.94 -4.01
N ALA A 79 8.31 4.56 -5.03
CA ALA A 79 9.58 5.28 -4.86
C ALA A 79 9.43 6.49 -3.93
N GLU A 80 8.35 7.28 -4.06
CA GLU A 80 8.07 8.40 -3.15
C GLU A 80 7.78 7.94 -1.71
N ILE A 81 6.98 6.88 -1.54
CA ILE A 81 6.68 6.29 -0.23
C ILE A 81 7.94 5.72 0.40
N MET A 82 8.77 4.99 -0.36
CA MET A 82 10.06 4.50 0.11
C MET A 82 11.02 5.65 0.48
N ALA A 83 11.05 6.73 -0.31
CA ALA A 83 11.86 7.90 -0.01
C ALA A 83 11.36 8.65 1.24
N ALA A 84 10.04 8.79 1.41
CA ALA A 84 9.44 9.37 2.60
C ALA A 84 9.67 8.49 3.83
N GLN A 85 9.61 7.17 3.70
CA GLN A 85 9.87 6.23 4.77
C GLN A 85 11.35 6.21 5.17
N ARG A 86 12.29 6.33 4.22
CA ARG A 86 13.72 6.54 4.51
C ARG A 86 13.96 7.80 5.33
N ARG A 87 13.29 8.91 4.97
CA ARG A 87 13.37 10.18 5.72
C ARG A 87 12.74 10.07 7.11
N ALA A 88 11.61 9.37 7.24
CA ALA A 88 10.89 9.20 8.50
C ALA A 88 11.57 8.23 9.48
N MET A 89 12.25 7.18 8.98
CA MET A 89 12.99 6.22 9.81
C MET A 89 14.35 6.75 10.29
N GLY A 90 14.70 8.01 10.02
CA GLY A 90 15.94 8.58 10.52
C GLY A 90 17.19 7.91 9.95
N TYR A 91 17.16 7.44 8.69
CA TYR A 91 18.36 7.39 7.85
C TYR A 91 18.79 8.84 7.55
N SER A 92 19.11 9.54 8.63
CA SER A 92 19.65 10.87 8.65
C SER A 92 21.13 10.71 8.42
N ALA A 93 21.69 11.56 7.55
CA ALA A 93 23.13 11.70 7.36
C ALA A 93 23.91 11.66 8.69
N THR A 94 23.33 12.22 9.75
CA THR A 94 23.89 12.23 11.11
C THR A 94 24.05 10.82 11.70
N ALA A 95 23.06 9.93 11.53
CA ALA A 95 23.10 8.57 12.07
C ALA A 95 24.12 7.69 11.31
N GLU A 96 24.29 7.93 10.00
CA GLU A 96 25.29 7.23 9.19
C GLU A 96 26.71 7.68 9.52
N ILE A 97 26.92 8.98 9.77
CA ILE A 97 28.18 9.54 10.26
C ILE A 97 28.50 9.04 11.68
N GLU A 98 27.52 8.99 12.57
CA GLU A 98 27.71 8.49 13.94
C GLU A 98 28.13 7.01 13.95
N LYS A 99 27.47 6.17 13.14
CA LYS A 99 27.86 4.76 12.97
C LYS A 99 29.25 4.61 12.36
N GLY A 100 29.60 5.44 11.38
CA GLY A 100 30.95 5.48 10.82
C GLY A 100 32.01 5.84 11.88
N GLN A 101 31.72 6.80 12.75
CA GLN A 101 32.63 7.21 13.82
C GLN A 101 32.85 6.08 14.84
N GLN A 102 31.80 5.31 15.15
CA GLN A 102 31.90 4.14 16.03
C GLN A 102 32.79 3.04 15.42
N LEU A 103 32.65 2.78 14.11
CA LEU A 103 33.48 1.80 13.40
C LEU A 103 34.96 2.21 13.34
N LEU A 104 35.21 3.51 13.18
CA LEU A 104 36.55 4.10 13.21
C LEU A 104 37.17 3.97 14.61
N ALA A 105 36.39 4.29 15.66
CA ALA A 105 36.81 4.13 17.05
C ALA A 105 37.06 2.67 17.43
N ALA A 106 36.30 1.74 16.83
CA ALA A 106 36.51 0.29 16.97
C ALA A 106 37.69 -0.23 16.14
N GLY A 107 38.37 0.62 15.36
CA GLY A 107 39.48 0.24 14.48
C GLY A 107 39.08 -0.71 13.35
N THR A 108 37.78 -0.83 13.06
CA THR A 108 37.25 -1.72 12.02
C THR A 108 37.37 -1.09 10.64
N ILE A 109 37.42 0.25 10.57
CA ILE A 109 37.64 1.02 9.35
C ILE A 109 38.75 2.06 9.57
N THR A 110 39.35 2.50 8.47
CA THR A 110 40.38 3.54 8.45
C THR A 110 39.77 4.94 8.36
N GLN A 111 40.57 5.97 8.69
CA GLN A 111 40.15 7.37 8.58
C GLN A 111 39.70 7.72 7.15
N ALA A 112 40.40 7.22 6.13
CA ALA A 112 40.06 7.46 4.73
C ALA A 112 38.69 6.85 4.35
N GLU A 113 38.37 5.67 4.89
CA GLU A 113 37.08 5.03 4.69
C GLU A 113 35.96 5.77 5.43
N PHE A 114 36.21 6.26 6.63
CA PHE A 114 35.26 7.12 7.36
C PHE A 114 34.97 8.43 6.61
N ASP A 115 35.99 9.10 6.08
CA ASP A 115 35.83 10.35 5.33
C ASP A 115 34.99 10.13 4.06
N SER A 116 35.11 8.96 3.43
CA SER A 116 34.26 8.57 2.28
C SER A 116 32.79 8.37 2.66
N ILE A 117 32.51 7.81 3.84
CA ILE A 117 31.15 7.62 4.37
C ILE A 117 30.53 8.99 4.70
N LYS A 118 31.30 9.86 5.35
CA LYS A 118 30.87 11.22 5.68
C LYS A 118 30.55 12.06 4.44
N ALA A 119 31.37 11.96 3.40
CA ALA A 119 31.14 12.65 2.14
C ALA A 119 29.88 12.16 1.43
N ARG A 120 29.59 10.85 1.46
CA ARG A 120 28.38 10.26 0.88
C ARG A 120 27.11 10.65 1.63
N ALA A 121 27.17 10.70 2.96
CA ALA A 121 26.04 11.04 3.80
C ALA A 121 25.62 12.52 3.68
N LEU A 122 26.55 13.42 3.30
CA LEU A 122 26.30 14.86 3.16
C LEU A 122 25.89 15.30 1.74
N GLN A 123 25.81 14.38 0.77
CA GLN A 123 25.33 14.62 -0.59
C GLN A 123 23.81 14.40 -0.68
#